data_AF-A0AAW7XK83-F1
#
_entry.id   AF-A0AAW7XK83-F1
#
_cell.length_a   1.000
_cell.length_b   1.000
_cell.length_c   1.000
_cell.angle_alpha   90.00
_cell.angle_beta   90.00
_cell.angle_gamma   90.00
#
_symmetry.space_group_name_H-M   'P 1'
#
loop_
_entity.id
_entity.type
_entity.pdbx_description
1 polymer ?
#
loop_
_entity_poly.entity_id
_entity_poly.type
_entity_poly.pdbx_seq_one_letter_code
_entity_poly.pdbx_strand_id
1 'polypeptide(L)'
;MNVSHLCNTESPVSDFSIQGSGYCIQEDRVTLSIEQLLSNRSADNISGSLMLELWALPTQYLGGGFGGELLAYTSIAPLSGQCYLPNLCFNLPFTSPTPGQWYITLMVREWDGSQYITRDYVNYENLFCVEAKPVVSRSTSDNVISVDFGHVDHSTNNQNRLDSLAPSQVVKDSPLNHECDAESAPPKKAVKSGKRASKVNPSGKAIAKKVSINKASLSELESIKGLPVKVAKLIFQTRPHKKIDELLALKGMGPKLLKKIEHLIKL
;
A
#
# COMPACT_ATOMS: atom_id res chain seq x y z
N MET A 1 -36.40 -2.50 -0.22
CA MET A 1 -35.37 -3.27 -0.94
C MET A 1 -34.28 -2.28 -1.30
N ASN A 2 -33.04 -2.48 -0.87
CA ASN A 2 -31.99 -1.49 -1.11
C ASN A 2 -31.42 -1.68 -2.52
N VAL A 3 -31.61 -0.67 -3.37
CA VAL A 3 -30.89 -0.57 -4.65
C VAL A 3 -29.50 -0.03 -4.39
N SER A 4 -28.51 -0.93 -4.37
CA SER A 4 -27.10 -0.54 -4.40
C SER A 4 -26.78 0.06 -5.76
N HIS A 5 -26.56 1.37 -5.82
CA HIS A 5 -26.23 2.07 -7.06
C HIS A 5 -24.88 1.60 -7.60
N LEU A 6 -24.90 0.87 -8.72
CA LEU A 6 -23.72 0.65 -9.54
C LEU A 6 -23.47 1.91 -10.36
N CYS A 7 -22.67 2.83 -9.81
CA CYS A 7 -22.24 4.03 -10.53
C CYS A 7 -21.26 3.63 -11.65
N ASN A 8 -21.78 3.52 -12.87
CA ASN A 8 -21.01 3.10 -14.04
C ASN A 8 -20.96 4.25 -15.07
N THR A 9 -20.29 5.34 -14.69
CA THR A 9 -20.04 6.50 -15.57
C THR A 9 -19.03 6.12 -16.65
N GLU A 10 -19.43 6.18 -17.93
CA GLU A 10 -18.53 5.92 -19.05
C GLU A 10 -17.38 6.93 -19.11
N SER A 11 -16.18 6.47 -18.79
CA SER A 11 -14.92 7.17 -19.05
C SER A 11 -14.45 6.91 -20.49
N PRO A 12 -13.73 7.84 -21.13
CA PRO A 12 -13.11 7.59 -22.44
C PRO A 12 -12.20 6.37 -22.38
N VAL A 13 -12.38 5.43 -23.31
CA VAL A 13 -11.94 4.02 -23.27
C VAL A 13 -10.60 3.79 -22.55
N SER A 14 -10.66 3.55 -21.24
CA SER A 14 -9.48 3.28 -20.40
C SER A 14 -8.80 1.99 -20.83
N ASP A 15 -7.46 2.00 -20.88
CA ASP A 15 -6.62 0.80 -21.14
C ASP A 15 -6.93 -0.37 -20.18
N PHE A 16 -7.42 -0.04 -18.99
CA PHE A 16 -7.79 -0.96 -17.92
C PHE A 16 -9.18 -0.60 -17.37
N SER A 17 -9.81 -1.56 -16.70
CA SER A 17 -11.04 -1.32 -15.93
C SER A 17 -10.96 -2.03 -14.59
N ILE A 18 -11.05 -1.25 -13.51
CA ILE A 18 -11.29 -1.68 -12.14
C ILE A 18 -12.79 -1.94 -11.99
N GLN A 19 -13.15 -3.20 -11.75
CA GLN A 19 -14.53 -3.62 -11.48
C GLN A 19 -14.62 -4.10 -10.03
N GLY A 20 -15.56 -3.52 -9.28
CA GLY A 20 -15.82 -3.84 -7.87
C GLY A 20 -14.62 -3.62 -6.95
N SER A 21 -14.40 -2.41 -6.43
CA SER A 21 -13.28 -2.11 -5.52
C SER A 21 -13.73 -1.66 -4.12
N GLY A 22 -12.85 -1.85 -3.14
CA GLY A 22 -13.08 -1.44 -1.75
C GLY A 22 -11.80 -1.52 -0.92
N TYR A 23 -11.77 -0.79 0.19
CA TYR A 23 -10.66 -0.78 1.13
C TYR A 23 -11.16 -0.79 2.58
N CYS A 24 -10.37 -1.37 3.49
CA CYS A 24 -10.64 -1.38 4.92
C CYS A 24 -9.35 -1.08 5.69
N ILE A 25 -9.28 0.09 6.33
CA ILE A 25 -8.13 0.52 7.16
C ILE A 25 -8.31 -0.03 8.58
N GLN A 26 -7.23 -0.57 9.15
CA GLN A 26 -7.16 -1.15 10.48
C GLN A 26 -5.76 -0.84 11.05
N GLU A 27 -5.65 0.17 11.90
CA GLU A 27 -4.39 0.60 12.54
C GLU A 27 -3.22 0.80 11.56
N ASP A 28 -2.24 -0.10 11.52
CA ASP A 28 -1.06 -0.04 10.64
C ASP A 28 -1.27 -0.73 9.27
N ARG A 29 -2.51 -1.15 8.96
CA ARG A 29 -2.86 -1.88 7.73
C ARG A 29 -4.01 -1.25 6.96
N VAL A 30 -3.98 -1.50 5.66
CA VAL A 30 -5.19 -1.47 4.82
C VAL A 30 -5.34 -2.81 4.12
N THR A 31 -6.56 -3.32 4.08
CA THR A 31 -6.93 -4.43 3.20
C THR A 31 -7.62 -3.83 1.98
N LEU A 32 -6.94 -3.86 0.85
CA LEU A 32 -7.46 -3.47 -0.46
C LEU A 32 -8.06 -4.71 -1.16
N SER A 33 -9.25 -4.57 -1.71
CA SER A 33 -9.94 -5.60 -2.50
C SER A 33 -10.39 -5.05 -3.85
N ILE A 34 -10.17 -5.81 -4.92
CA ILE A 34 -10.70 -5.56 -6.26
C ILE A 34 -11.25 -6.89 -6.78
N GLU A 35 -12.52 -6.90 -7.19
CA GLU A 35 -13.21 -8.07 -7.74
C GLU A 35 -12.61 -8.48 -9.08
N GLN A 36 -12.34 -7.51 -9.97
CA GLN A 36 -11.65 -7.75 -11.23
C GLN A 36 -10.85 -6.52 -11.70
N LEU A 37 -9.61 -6.71 -12.11
CA LEU A 37 -8.85 -5.76 -12.92
C LEU A 37 -8.72 -6.31 -14.35
N LEU A 38 -9.44 -5.70 -15.29
CA LEU A 38 -9.45 -6.07 -16.71
C LEU A 38 -8.47 -5.18 -17.50
N SER A 39 -7.81 -5.72 -18.52
CA SER A 39 -7.14 -4.91 -19.56
C SER A 39 -7.97 -4.92 -20.86
N ASN A 40 -8.39 -3.74 -21.30
CA ASN A 40 -9.22 -3.54 -22.49
C ASN A 40 -8.40 -3.53 -23.80
N ARG A 41 -7.07 -3.60 -23.70
CA ARG A 41 -6.12 -3.57 -24.82
C ARG A 41 -6.23 -4.78 -25.74
N SER A 42 -5.71 -4.67 -26.96
CA SER A 42 -5.56 -5.80 -27.89
C SER A 42 -4.66 -6.90 -27.30
N ALA A 43 -4.89 -8.16 -27.65
CA ALA A 43 -4.27 -9.32 -26.98
C ALA A 43 -2.74 -9.44 -27.17
N ASP A 44 -2.19 -8.75 -28.18
CA ASP A 44 -0.76 -8.59 -28.45
C ASP A 44 -0.09 -7.48 -27.62
N ASN A 45 -0.87 -6.53 -27.09
CA ASN A 45 -0.40 -5.40 -26.30
C ASN A 45 -0.33 -5.80 -24.81
N ILE A 46 0.89 -6.10 -24.34
CA ILE A 46 1.19 -6.44 -22.95
C ILE A 46 1.59 -5.18 -22.19
N SER A 47 1.09 -5.01 -20.97
CA SER A 47 1.37 -3.84 -20.15
C SER A 47 2.83 -3.69 -19.71
N GLY A 48 3.18 -2.48 -19.29
CA GLY A 48 4.32 -2.22 -18.42
C GLY A 48 4.16 -2.86 -17.04
N SER A 49 5.07 -2.54 -16.12
CA SER A 49 4.88 -2.95 -14.71
C SER A 49 3.70 -2.17 -14.11
N LEU A 50 2.77 -2.88 -13.49
CA LEU A 50 1.57 -2.28 -12.90
C LEU A 50 1.79 -2.02 -11.40
N MET A 51 1.22 -0.91 -10.92
CA MET A 51 1.13 -0.54 -9.52
C MET A 51 -0.34 -0.27 -9.17
N LEU A 52 -0.81 -0.82 -8.06
CA LEU A 52 -2.00 -0.30 -7.38
C LEU A 52 -1.54 0.67 -6.30
N GLU A 53 -2.14 1.85 -6.27
CA GLU A 53 -1.85 2.91 -5.30
C GLU A 53 -3.16 3.42 -4.69
N LEU A 54 -3.21 3.54 -3.36
CA LEU A 54 -4.32 4.14 -2.63
C LEU A 54 -3.87 5.50 -2.11
N TRP A 55 -4.51 6.56 -2.56
CA TRP A 55 -4.14 7.96 -2.30
C TRP A 55 -5.21 8.67 -1.47
N ALA A 56 -4.77 9.58 -0.60
CA ALA A 56 -5.56 10.65 -0.02
C ALA A 56 -5.30 11.93 -0.83
N LEU A 57 -6.35 12.51 -1.43
CA LEU A 57 -6.27 13.72 -2.25
C LEU A 57 -7.12 14.85 -1.62
N PRO A 58 -6.74 16.14 -1.78
CA PRO A 58 -7.52 17.27 -1.26
C PRO A 58 -8.82 17.53 -2.06
N THR A 59 -8.94 16.94 -3.25
CA THR A 59 -10.11 16.97 -4.14
C THR A 59 -10.32 15.59 -4.74
N GLN A 60 -11.53 15.28 -5.24
CA GLN A 60 -11.74 14.09 -6.09
C GLN A 60 -10.79 14.12 -7.31
N TYR A 61 -10.34 12.96 -7.77
CA TYR A 61 -9.52 12.86 -8.97
C TYR A 61 -10.38 12.89 -10.22
N LEU A 62 -9.98 13.68 -11.22
CA LEU A 62 -10.70 13.87 -12.49
C LEU A 62 -9.83 13.49 -13.71
N GLY A 63 -8.75 12.73 -13.48
CA GLY A 63 -7.71 12.47 -14.48
C GLY A 63 -6.56 13.48 -14.44
N GLY A 64 -5.50 13.21 -15.20
CA GLY A 64 -4.33 14.10 -15.30
C GLY A 64 -3.37 14.04 -14.08
N GLY A 65 -2.69 15.15 -13.81
CA GLY A 65 -1.80 15.29 -12.65
C GLY A 65 -2.57 15.49 -11.35
N PHE A 66 -1.98 15.11 -10.22
CA PHE A 66 -2.57 15.25 -8.88
C PHE A 66 -1.48 15.48 -7.82
N GLY A 67 -1.90 15.92 -6.64
CA GLY A 67 -1.09 16.00 -5.43
C GLY A 67 -1.87 15.52 -4.22
N GLY A 68 -1.18 14.90 -3.26
CA GLY A 68 -1.79 14.26 -2.08
C GLY A 68 -0.81 13.33 -1.39
N GLU A 69 -1.32 12.45 -0.53
CA GLU A 69 -0.52 11.53 0.28
C GLU A 69 -0.78 10.05 -0.08
N LEU A 70 0.31 9.29 -0.27
CA LEU A 70 0.24 7.87 -0.63
C LEU A 70 0.04 7.01 0.62
N LEU A 71 -1.13 6.40 0.73
CA LEU A 71 -1.57 5.65 1.92
C LEU A 71 -1.04 4.22 1.91
N ALA A 72 -1.08 3.57 0.75
CA ALA A 72 -0.59 2.21 0.53
C ALA A 72 -0.38 1.93 -0.96
N TYR A 73 0.50 0.98 -1.29
CA TYR A 73 0.71 0.55 -2.67
C TYR A 73 1.13 -0.93 -2.75
N THR A 74 0.96 -1.52 -3.93
CA THR A 74 1.59 -2.79 -4.31
C THR A 74 1.80 -2.89 -5.81
N SER A 75 2.95 -3.43 -6.22
CA SER A 75 3.16 -3.80 -7.60
C SER A 75 2.45 -5.11 -7.96
N ILE A 76 2.00 -5.19 -9.20
CA ILE A 76 1.39 -6.36 -9.84
C ILE A 76 2.26 -6.74 -11.05
N ALA A 77 2.18 -7.98 -11.51
CA ALA A 77 2.84 -8.39 -12.75
C ALA A 77 2.22 -7.64 -13.96
N PRO A 78 2.96 -7.48 -15.07
CA PRO A 78 2.36 -7.12 -16.35
C PRO A 78 1.16 -8.00 -16.70
N LEU A 79 0.14 -7.38 -17.28
CA LEU A 79 -1.09 -8.02 -17.76
C LEU A 79 -1.15 -7.89 -19.29
N SER A 80 -1.43 -8.99 -19.98
CA SER A 80 -1.72 -8.97 -21.42
C SER A 80 -3.09 -8.32 -21.68
N GLY A 81 -3.25 -7.66 -22.82
CA GLY A 81 -4.56 -7.20 -23.27
C GLY A 81 -5.58 -8.35 -23.39
N GLN A 82 -6.86 -8.02 -23.29
CA GLN A 82 -8.00 -8.96 -23.19
C GLN A 82 -7.94 -9.94 -21.99
N CYS A 83 -6.94 -9.84 -21.12
CA CYS A 83 -6.83 -10.64 -19.91
C CYS A 83 -7.27 -9.84 -18.68
N TYR A 84 -7.63 -10.55 -17.61
CA TYR A 84 -8.07 -9.97 -16.35
C TYR A 84 -7.44 -10.67 -15.13
N LEU A 85 -7.42 -9.96 -14.00
CA LEU A 85 -6.98 -10.46 -12.70
C LEU A 85 -8.17 -10.42 -11.72
N PRO A 86 -8.79 -11.57 -11.41
CA PRO A 86 -9.94 -11.63 -10.53
C PRO A 86 -9.54 -11.79 -9.04
N ASN A 87 -10.44 -11.40 -8.14
CA ASN A 87 -10.36 -11.60 -6.69
C ASN A 87 -9.05 -11.12 -6.05
N LEU A 88 -8.56 -9.96 -6.48
CA LEU A 88 -7.36 -9.34 -5.94
C LEU A 88 -7.60 -8.88 -4.50
N CYS A 89 -6.86 -9.42 -3.54
CA CYS A 89 -6.97 -9.07 -2.12
C CYS A 89 -5.58 -8.85 -1.51
N PHE A 90 -5.30 -7.62 -1.08
CA PHE A 90 -4.01 -7.20 -0.57
C PHE A 90 -4.13 -6.57 0.82
N ASN A 91 -3.69 -7.29 1.85
CA ASN A 91 -3.36 -6.68 3.13
C ASN A 91 -1.97 -6.02 3.03
N LEU A 92 -1.92 -4.70 3.13
CA LEU A 92 -0.73 -3.85 2.94
C LEU A 92 -0.42 -3.07 4.23
N PRO A 93 0.83 -2.59 4.43
CA PRO A 93 1.09 -1.50 5.37
C PRO A 93 0.26 -0.27 4.98
N PHE A 94 -0.18 0.50 5.96
CA PHE A 94 -0.90 1.76 5.77
C PHE A 94 -0.16 2.90 6.45
N THR A 95 0.02 3.99 5.72
CA THR A 95 0.45 5.29 6.23
C THR A 95 -0.79 6.16 6.37
N SER A 96 -1.07 6.67 7.57
CA SER A 96 -2.09 7.73 7.74
C SER A 96 -1.63 9.00 7.04
N PRO A 97 -2.50 9.72 6.31
CA PRO A 97 -2.17 11.05 5.85
C PRO A 97 -2.15 12.02 7.04
N THR A 98 -1.71 13.25 6.79
CA THR A 98 -1.73 14.34 7.78
C THR A 98 -3.16 14.72 8.21
N PRO A 99 -3.33 15.37 9.38
CA PRO A 99 -4.65 15.81 9.86
C PRO A 99 -5.38 16.70 8.85
N GLY A 100 -6.64 16.39 8.58
CA GLY A 100 -7.43 17.04 7.53
C GLY A 100 -8.57 16.18 7.02
N GLN A 101 -9.18 16.61 5.91
CA GLN A 101 -10.22 15.88 5.18
C GLN A 101 -9.71 15.49 3.80
N TRP A 102 -9.91 14.23 3.42
CA TRP A 102 -9.30 13.64 2.24
C TRP A 102 -10.31 12.86 1.40
N TYR A 103 -10.26 13.03 0.08
CA TYR A 103 -10.92 12.16 -0.88
C TYR A 103 -10.02 10.96 -1.15
N ILE A 104 -10.53 9.75 -0.88
CA ILE A 104 -9.76 8.53 -1.13
C ILE A 104 -9.91 8.11 -2.59
N THR A 105 -8.78 7.84 -3.24
CA THR A 105 -8.73 7.41 -4.64
C THR A 105 -7.86 6.16 -4.76
N LEU A 106 -8.39 5.10 -5.36
CA LEU A 106 -7.60 3.96 -5.85
C LEU A 106 -7.17 4.26 -7.29
N MET A 107 -5.90 4.04 -7.61
CA MET A 107 -5.36 4.17 -8.97
C MET A 107 -4.67 2.89 -9.43
N VAL A 108 -4.93 2.49 -10.67
CA VAL A 108 -4.07 1.59 -11.45
C VAL A 108 -3.09 2.47 -12.22
N ARG A 109 -1.80 2.28 -11.95
CA ARG A 109 -0.71 3.00 -12.62
C ARG A 109 0.20 2.05 -13.36
N GLU A 110 0.69 2.46 -14.51
CA GLU A 110 1.57 1.68 -15.37
C GLU A 110 2.89 2.40 -15.58
N TRP A 111 3.99 1.65 -15.53
CA TRP A 111 5.30 2.13 -15.95
C TRP A 111 5.38 2.22 -17.49
N ASP A 112 5.49 3.43 -18.03
CA ASP A 112 5.57 3.69 -19.48
C ASP A 112 6.99 3.51 -20.07
N GLY A 113 8.01 3.47 -19.21
CA GLY A 113 9.43 3.49 -19.60
C GLY A 113 10.23 4.54 -18.82
N SER A 114 9.57 5.63 -18.41
CA SER A 114 10.13 6.80 -17.73
C SER A 114 9.47 7.08 -16.37
N GLN A 115 8.15 6.88 -16.27
CA GLN A 115 7.36 7.20 -15.08
C GLN A 115 6.14 6.26 -14.92
N TYR A 116 5.45 6.38 -13.78
CA TYR A 116 4.14 5.76 -13.56
C TYR A 116 3.01 6.72 -13.96
N ILE A 117 2.25 6.36 -14.99
CA ILE A 117 1.07 7.10 -15.44
C ILE A 117 -0.22 6.39 -15.01
N THR A 118 -1.24 7.16 -14.66
CA THR A 118 -2.55 6.60 -14.26
C THR A 118 -3.27 6.08 -15.49
N ARG A 119 -3.74 4.84 -15.44
CA ARG A 119 -4.47 4.18 -16.54
C ARG A 119 -5.95 3.95 -16.24
N ASP A 120 -6.28 3.78 -14.97
CA ASP A 120 -7.66 3.73 -14.49
C ASP A 120 -7.71 4.11 -12.99
N TYR A 121 -8.88 4.51 -12.49
CA TYR A 121 -9.05 4.93 -11.10
C TYR A 121 -10.47 4.75 -10.57
N VAL A 122 -10.61 4.68 -9.25
CA VAL A 122 -11.90 4.74 -8.54
C VAL A 122 -11.78 5.76 -7.41
N ASN A 123 -12.58 6.83 -7.50
CA ASN A 123 -12.85 7.73 -6.38
C ASN A 123 -13.82 7.03 -5.42
N TYR A 124 -13.61 7.14 -4.12
CA TYR A 124 -14.60 6.72 -3.11
C TYR A 124 -15.39 7.93 -2.61
N GLU A 125 -16.71 7.75 -2.43
CA GLU A 125 -17.64 8.83 -2.10
C GLU A 125 -17.45 9.41 -0.69
N ASN A 126 -16.97 8.59 0.26
CA ASN A 126 -16.79 8.97 1.66
C ASN A 126 -15.48 9.74 1.87
N LEU A 127 -15.59 10.94 2.44
CA LEU A 127 -14.44 11.67 2.97
C LEU A 127 -13.78 10.89 4.11
N PHE A 128 -12.45 10.86 4.09
CA PHE A 128 -11.62 10.31 5.14
C PHE A 128 -11.05 11.45 5.99
N CYS A 129 -11.52 11.54 7.24
CA CYS A 129 -11.07 12.55 8.20
C CYS A 129 -9.96 12.00 9.09
N VAL A 130 -8.87 12.75 9.24
CA VAL A 130 -7.82 12.50 10.24
C VAL A 130 -7.84 13.64 11.25
N GLU A 131 -8.12 13.33 12.51
CA GLU A 131 -8.11 14.32 13.59
C GLU A 131 -6.69 14.73 13.97
N ALA A 132 -6.50 16.02 14.25
CA ALA A 132 -5.26 16.53 14.82
C ALA A 132 -5.13 16.05 16.27
N LYS A 133 -4.13 15.21 16.56
CA LYS A 133 -3.81 14.84 17.95
C LYS A 133 -3.26 16.07 18.67
N PRO A 134 -3.90 16.57 19.75
CA PRO A 134 -3.44 17.76 20.44
C PRO A 134 -2.06 17.55 21.04
N VAL A 135 -1.11 18.41 20.68
CA VAL A 135 0.26 18.33 21.17
C VAL A 135 0.32 18.97 22.55
N VAL A 136 0.27 18.14 23.59
CA VAL A 136 0.39 18.58 24.98
C VAL A 136 1.84 18.94 25.28
N SER A 137 2.19 20.21 25.05
CA SER A 137 3.51 20.76 25.38
C SER A 137 3.56 21.16 26.85
N ARG A 138 4.27 20.37 27.66
CA ARG A 138 4.48 20.67 29.08
C ARG A 138 5.75 21.50 29.25
N SER A 139 5.62 22.77 29.63
CA SER A 139 6.79 23.56 30.00
C SER A 139 7.37 23.06 31.32
N THR A 140 8.69 22.82 31.35
CA THR A 140 9.41 22.36 32.54
C THR A 140 9.77 23.49 33.51
N SER A 141 9.62 24.76 33.12
CA SER A 141 9.84 25.91 34.01
C SER A 141 8.64 26.19 34.91
N ASP A 142 7.42 26.17 34.36
CA ASP A 142 6.24 26.82 35.00
C ASP A 142 5.10 25.86 35.37
N ASN A 143 5.25 24.55 35.10
CA ASN A 143 4.19 23.52 35.24
C ASN A 143 2.87 23.77 34.44
N VAL A 144 2.79 24.84 33.66
CA VAL A 144 1.66 25.12 32.77
C VAL A 144 1.55 24.02 31.70
N ILE A 145 0.33 23.52 31.52
CA ILE A 145 -0.02 22.58 30.47
C ILE A 145 -0.76 23.37 29.40
N SER A 146 -0.04 23.77 28.34
CA SER A 146 -0.66 24.34 27.15
C SER A 146 -1.25 23.21 26.31
N VAL A 147 -2.52 23.34 25.94
CA VAL A 147 -3.18 22.43 25.00
C VAL A 147 -3.59 23.26 23.79
N ASP A 148 -2.83 23.10 22.71
CA ASP A 148 -3.12 23.79 21.45
C ASP A 148 -4.18 23.00 20.66
N PHE A 149 -5.25 23.70 20.29
CA PHE A 149 -6.36 23.20 19.48
C PHE A 149 -6.31 23.95 18.15
N GLY A 150 -5.45 23.48 17.24
CA GLY A 150 -5.09 24.18 16.01
C GLY A 150 -6.30 24.75 15.26
N HIS A 151 -6.36 26.08 15.20
CA HIS A 151 -7.48 26.80 14.61
C HIS A 151 -7.43 26.72 13.08
N VAL A 152 -8.59 26.53 12.44
CA VAL A 152 -8.70 26.55 10.98
C VAL A 152 -9.06 27.96 10.54
N ASP A 153 -8.06 28.73 10.10
CA ASP A 153 -8.20 30.15 9.77
C ASP A 153 -9.05 30.39 8.50
N HIS A 154 -10.37 30.48 8.70
CA HIS A 154 -11.30 30.94 7.68
C HIS A 154 -11.34 32.48 7.61
N SER A 155 -10.20 33.10 7.24
CA SER A 155 -10.09 34.56 7.09
C SER A 155 -10.11 35.01 5.62
N THR A 156 -11.08 35.85 5.28
CA THR A 156 -11.30 36.40 3.94
C THR A 156 -10.21 37.40 3.54
N ASN A 157 -9.55 37.17 2.40
CA ASN A 157 -8.67 38.16 1.77
C ASN A 157 -9.50 39.11 0.89
N ASN A 158 -9.44 40.43 1.13
CA ASN A 158 -9.95 41.45 0.23
C ASN A 158 -9.21 42.78 0.43
N GLN A 159 -9.06 43.54 -0.68
CA GLN A 159 -8.26 44.77 -0.81
C GLN A 159 -6.72 44.59 -0.57
N ASN A 160 -5.82 45.26 -1.29
CA ASN A 160 -6.05 46.37 -2.24
C ASN A 160 -5.09 46.42 -3.45
N ARG A 161 -5.57 47.18 -4.45
CA ARG A 161 -4.89 47.77 -5.62
C ARG A 161 -3.79 48.78 -5.19
N LEU A 162 -2.84 49.27 -6.01
CA LEU A 162 -2.45 49.12 -7.44
C LEU A 162 -1.17 49.96 -7.70
N ASP A 163 -0.41 49.67 -8.78
CA ASP A 163 0.63 50.53 -9.41
C ASP A 163 1.95 50.80 -8.62
N SER A 164 3.13 51.04 -9.24
CA SER A 164 3.52 51.26 -10.65
C SER A 164 5.04 51.07 -10.93
N LEU A 165 5.43 51.20 -12.21
CA LEU A 165 6.76 51.62 -12.74
C LEU A 165 7.98 50.66 -12.70
N ALA A 166 8.37 50.21 -13.90
CA ALA A 166 9.74 49.86 -14.33
C ALA A 166 10.31 51.07 -15.15
N PRO A 167 11.48 51.03 -15.88
CA PRO A 167 12.39 49.90 -16.17
C PRO A 167 13.92 50.24 -16.21
N SER A 168 14.73 49.29 -16.74
CA SER A 168 16.14 49.42 -17.21
C SER A 168 17.22 49.44 -16.10
N GLN A 169 18.47 48.97 -16.29
CA GLN A 169 19.18 48.28 -17.39
C GLN A 169 19.86 46.98 -16.81
N VAL A 170 20.80 46.20 -17.40
CA VAL A 170 21.61 46.25 -18.64
C VAL A 170 22.01 44.80 -19.06
N VAL A 171 22.70 44.62 -20.20
CA VAL A 171 23.23 43.34 -20.73
C VAL A 171 24.62 42.96 -20.19
N LYS A 172 25.00 41.66 -20.27
CA LYS A 172 26.15 41.20 -21.11
C LYS A 172 26.39 39.67 -21.19
N ASP A 173 26.69 39.25 -22.42
CA ASP A 173 27.69 38.27 -22.88
C ASP A 173 27.62 36.77 -22.45
N SER A 174 27.04 35.98 -23.37
CA SER A 174 27.38 34.60 -23.81
C SER A 174 28.91 34.35 -23.96
N PRO A 175 29.46 33.11 -24.13
CA PRO A 175 28.89 32.03 -24.97
C PRO A 175 29.24 30.54 -24.68
N LEU A 176 28.65 29.64 -25.51
CA LEU A 176 29.15 28.35 -26.08
C LEU A 176 29.92 27.34 -25.15
N ASN A 177 29.84 26.01 -25.31
CA ASN A 177 28.94 25.08 -26.01
C ASN A 177 29.36 23.65 -25.58
N HIS A 178 28.44 22.68 -25.58
CA HIS A 178 28.72 21.34 -26.14
C HIS A 178 27.43 20.50 -26.23
N GLU A 179 27.08 20.11 -27.45
CA GLU A 179 26.20 18.98 -27.71
C GLU A 179 26.97 17.66 -27.56
N CYS A 180 26.30 16.59 -27.15
CA CYS A 180 26.71 15.23 -27.46
C CYS A 180 25.49 14.32 -27.55
N ASP A 181 25.28 13.76 -28.75
CA ASP A 181 24.13 12.91 -29.07
C ASP A 181 24.37 11.43 -28.75
N ALA A 182 23.24 10.71 -28.76
CA ALA A 182 23.09 9.31 -29.13
C ALA A 182 23.39 8.18 -28.10
N GLU A 183 22.35 7.34 -27.95
CA GLU A 183 22.38 5.90 -28.28
C GLU A 183 22.13 4.87 -27.16
N SER A 184 21.22 3.94 -27.48
CA SER A 184 20.94 2.62 -26.90
C SER A 184 20.63 2.44 -25.40
N ALA A 185 19.60 1.62 -25.16
CA ALA A 185 19.25 1.04 -23.87
C ALA A 185 19.78 -0.43 -23.74
N PRO A 186 19.22 -1.36 -22.93
CA PRO A 186 19.79 -1.54 -21.60
C PRO A 186 20.11 -3.01 -21.19
N PRO A 187 21.03 -3.23 -20.24
CA PRO A 187 21.21 -4.53 -19.58
C PRO A 187 20.18 -4.76 -18.46
N LYS A 188 19.07 -5.39 -18.85
CA LYS A 188 18.28 -6.39 -18.10
C LYS A 188 18.42 -6.46 -16.54
N LYS A 189 17.30 -6.13 -15.88
CA LYS A 189 16.63 -6.95 -14.85
C LYS A 189 17.37 -7.34 -13.55
N ALA A 190 16.91 -6.74 -12.45
CA ALA A 190 16.58 -7.43 -11.18
C ALA A 190 15.39 -8.44 -11.39
N VAL A 191 14.82 -9.20 -10.43
CA VAL A 191 14.76 -9.11 -8.96
C VAL A 191 14.96 -10.51 -8.30
N LYS A 192 14.06 -11.27 -7.62
CA LYS A 192 12.66 -11.09 -7.15
C LYS A 192 12.27 -12.08 -6.02
N SER A 193 11.88 -11.55 -4.84
CA SER A 193 10.84 -12.12 -3.91
C SER A 193 11.13 -13.45 -3.18
N GLY A 194 10.29 -13.96 -2.24
CA GLY A 194 8.96 -13.55 -1.68
C GLY A 194 8.70 -14.25 -0.32
N LYS A 195 7.78 -13.86 0.59
CA LYS A 195 6.29 -13.70 0.53
C LYS A 195 5.53 -15.01 0.17
N ARG A 196 4.36 -15.40 0.73
CA ARG A 196 3.54 -14.96 1.91
C ARG A 196 2.30 -15.90 2.11
N ALA A 197 1.70 -15.96 3.32
CA ALA A 197 0.31 -16.42 3.66
C ALA A 197 0.00 -16.19 5.18
N SER A 198 -1.02 -16.77 5.86
CA SER A 198 -2.51 -16.56 5.87
C SER A 198 -3.13 -17.34 7.10
N LYS A 199 -4.37 -17.24 7.64
CA LYS A 199 -5.55 -16.31 7.60
C LYS A 199 -6.54 -16.59 8.78
N VAL A 200 -6.84 -15.60 9.66
CA VAL A 200 -8.04 -15.41 10.54
C VAL A 200 -8.27 -16.31 11.81
N ASN A 201 -8.99 -15.75 12.80
CA ASN A 201 -9.16 -16.16 14.22
C ASN A 201 -10.46 -16.95 14.54
N PRO A 202 -10.66 -17.46 15.79
CA PRO A 202 -11.42 -16.68 16.79
C PRO A 202 -10.82 -16.70 18.23
N SER A 203 -11.60 -16.28 19.24
CA SER A 203 -11.14 -15.78 20.55
C SER A 203 -10.95 -16.82 21.69
N GLY A 204 -10.29 -16.39 22.77
CA GLY A 204 -10.69 -16.80 24.14
C GLY A 204 -9.68 -17.59 25.00
N LYS A 205 -9.59 -17.17 26.27
CA LYS A 205 -8.95 -17.78 27.45
C LYS A 205 -7.48 -18.20 27.36
N ALA A 206 -6.67 -17.59 28.23
CA ALA A 206 -5.39 -18.12 28.65
C ALA A 206 -5.59 -19.34 29.59
N ILE A 207 -5.05 -20.48 29.16
CA ILE A 207 -4.59 -21.66 29.92
C ILE A 207 -3.41 -22.19 29.08
N ALA A 208 -2.43 -22.88 29.67
CA ALA A 208 -1.21 -23.31 28.98
C ALA A 208 -1.50 -24.16 27.71
N LYS A 209 -1.53 -23.52 26.55
CA LYS A 209 -1.94 -24.09 25.26
C LYS A 209 -0.72 -24.48 24.44
N LYS A 210 -0.58 -25.78 24.16
CA LYS A 210 0.38 -26.29 23.17
C LYS A 210 0.00 -25.80 21.77
N VAL A 211 0.96 -25.25 21.03
CA VAL A 211 0.76 -24.69 19.68
C VAL A 211 0.52 -25.82 18.67
N SER A 212 -0.46 -25.65 17.77
CA SER A 212 -0.89 -26.70 16.83
C SER A 212 -0.20 -26.56 15.48
N ILE A 213 0.77 -27.43 15.15
CA ILE A 213 1.59 -27.35 13.92
C ILE A 213 0.76 -27.10 12.66
N ASN A 214 -0.32 -27.88 12.47
CA ASN A 214 -1.09 -27.86 11.23
C ASN A 214 -2.08 -26.69 11.13
N LYS A 215 -2.40 -26.03 12.25
CA LYS A 215 -3.45 -24.98 12.32
C LYS A 215 -2.95 -23.60 12.75
N ALA A 216 -1.76 -23.51 13.34
CA ALA A 216 -1.20 -22.25 13.83
C ALA A 216 -1.01 -21.19 12.73
N SER A 217 -1.12 -19.93 13.10
CA SER A 217 -0.60 -18.81 12.33
C SER A 217 0.93 -18.81 12.28
N LEU A 218 1.51 -18.00 11.40
CA LEU A 218 2.96 -17.77 11.36
C LEU A 218 3.47 -17.24 12.71
N SER A 219 2.77 -16.26 13.27
CA SER A 219 3.13 -15.58 14.52
C SER A 219 3.09 -16.51 15.73
N GLU A 220 2.17 -17.47 15.80
CA GLU A 220 2.15 -18.49 16.85
C GLU A 220 3.35 -19.45 16.77
N LEU A 221 3.83 -19.78 15.57
CA LEU A 221 5.06 -20.57 15.40
C LEU A 221 6.32 -19.75 15.73
N GLU A 222 6.39 -18.50 15.29
CA GLU A 222 7.48 -17.58 15.61
C GLU A 222 7.55 -17.22 17.12
N SER A 223 6.43 -17.37 17.86
CA SER A 223 6.36 -17.19 19.32
C SER A 223 6.90 -18.38 20.14
N ILE A 224 7.25 -19.51 19.51
CA ILE A 224 7.74 -20.70 20.23
C ILE A 224 9.19 -20.47 20.66
N LYS A 225 9.41 -20.28 21.97
CA LYS A 225 10.73 -20.03 22.58
C LYS A 225 11.75 -21.11 22.19
N GLY A 226 12.64 -20.77 21.25
CA GLY A 226 13.69 -21.64 20.75
C GLY A 226 13.48 -22.21 19.34
N LEU A 227 12.35 -21.94 18.69
CA LEU A 227 12.14 -22.26 17.26
C LEU A 227 12.67 -21.09 16.40
N PRO A 228 13.62 -21.31 15.46
CA PRO A 228 14.10 -20.24 14.60
C PRO A 228 13.07 -19.90 13.51
N VAL A 229 12.90 -18.60 13.25
CA VAL A 229 11.98 -18.00 12.26
C VAL A 229 12.03 -18.67 10.87
N LYS A 230 13.22 -19.11 10.42
CA LYS A 230 13.39 -19.83 9.14
C LYS A 230 12.68 -21.19 9.13
N VAL A 231 12.72 -21.93 10.24
CA VAL A 231 12.02 -23.20 10.40
C VAL A 231 10.53 -22.99 10.62
N ALA A 232 10.12 -21.96 11.37
CA ALA A 232 8.69 -21.59 11.52
C ALA A 232 8.01 -21.35 10.15
N LYS A 233 8.70 -20.62 9.25
CA LYS A 233 8.26 -20.40 7.86
C LYS A 233 8.19 -21.69 7.04
N LEU A 234 9.16 -22.58 7.19
CA LEU A 234 9.18 -23.86 6.48
C LEU A 234 8.09 -24.84 6.99
N ILE A 235 7.83 -24.88 8.30
CA ILE A 235 6.70 -25.62 8.91
C ILE A 235 5.35 -25.08 8.40
N PHE A 236 5.22 -23.76 8.23
CA PHE A 236 4.00 -23.19 7.64
C PHE A 236 3.82 -23.63 6.17
N GLN A 237 4.91 -23.73 5.41
CA GLN A 237 4.91 -24.10 3.98
C GLN A 237 4.77 -25.61 3.71
N THR A 238 5.16 -26.48 4.65
CA THR A 238 5.22 -27.95 4.45
C THR A 238 4.05 -28.73 5.08
N ARG A 239 2.95 -28.03 5.36
CA ARG A 239 1.69 -28.64 5.86
C ARG A 239 1.05 -29.55 4.80
N PRO A 240 0.39 -30.65 5.21
CA PRO A 240 0.17 -31.12 6.57
C PRO A 240 1.24 -32.10 7.07
N HIS A 241 1.62 -32.00 8.33
CA HIS A 241 2.46 -32.98 9.03
C HIS A 241 1.60 -33.99 9.79
N LYS A 242 1.91 -35.29 9.66
CA LYS A 242 1.24 -36.41 10.34
C LYS A 242 1.99 -36.88 11.59
N LYS A 243 3.29 -36.60 11.70
CA LYS A 243 4.12 -36.95 12.88
C LYS A 243 5.05 -35.81 13.28
N ILE A 244 5.41 -35.77 14.56
CA ILE A 244 6.38 -34.81 15.12
C ILE A 244 7.78 -35.04 14.52
N ASP A 245 8.13 -36.28 14.20
CA ASP A 245 9.42 -36.65 13.60
C ASP A 245 9.62 -36.14 12.16
N GLU A 246 8.54 -35.90 11.41
CA GLU A 246 8.62 -35.33 10.05
C GLU A 246 9.28 -33.95 10.04
N LEU A 247 9.25 -33.24 11.18
CA LEU A 247 9.94 -31.97 11.36
C LEU A 247 11.47 -32.11 11.26
N LEU A 248 12.05 -33.29 11.55
CA LEU A 248 13.50 -33.54 11.42
C LEU A 248 13.99 -33.48 9.97
N ALA A 249 13.11 -33.66 8.99
CA ALA A 249 13.45 -33.47 7.57
C ALA A 249 13.60 -31.99 7.17
N LEU A 250 13.15 -31.06 8.01
CA LEU A 250 13.19 -29.63 7.72
C LEU A 250 14.59 -29.05 7.98
N LYS A 251 15.15 -28.37 6.97
CA LYS A 251 16.53 -27.86 7.01
C LYS A 251 16.75 -26.85 8.14
N GLY A 252 17.45 -27.27 9.19
CA GLY A 252 17.71 -26.48 10.42
C GLY A 252 16.94 -26.96 11.65
N MET A 253 16.11 -27.99 11.52
CA MET A 253 15.50 -28.72 12.63
C MET A 253 16.44 -29.86 13.07
N GLY A 254 16.58 -30.10 14.37
CA GLY A 254 17.47 -31.13 14.89
C GLY A 254 16.99 -31.69 16.22
N PRO A 255 17.38 -32.93 16.60
CA PRO A 255 16.77 -33.65 17.72
C PRO A 255 16.94 -32.94 19.08
N LYS A 256 18.06 -32.23 19.29
CA LYS A 256 18.31 -31.40 20.48
C LYS A 256 17.38 -30.17 20.57
N LEU A 257 16.82 -29.72 19.45
CA LEU A 257 15.85 -28.62 19.37
C LEU A 257 14.42 -29.18 19.45
N LEU A 258 14.12 -30.26 18.73
CA LEU A 258 12.85 -30.98 18.79
C LEU A 258 12.45 -31.31 20.23
N LYS A 259 13.34 -31.97 21.00
CA LYS A 259 13.10 -32.33 22.41
C LYS A 259 12.89 -31.12 23.34
N LYS A 260 13.32 -29.90 22.94
CA LYS A 260 13.06 -28.65 23.67
C LYS A 260 11.72 -28.01 23.34
N ILE A 261 11.09 -28.34 22.21
CA ILE A 261 9.81 -27.75 21.78
C ILE A 261 8.64 -28.75 21.79
N GLU A 262 8.92 -30.06 21.82
CA GLU A 262 7.94 -31.15 21.86
C GLU A 262 6.86 -30.95 22.94
N HIS A 263 7.25 -30.49 24.14
CA HIS A 263 6.30 -30.24 25.23
C HIS A 263 5.42 -28.99 25.01
N LEU A 264 5.84 -28.06 24.15
CA LEU A 264 5.13 -26.81 23.80
C LEU A 264 4.20 -26.97 22.59
N ILE A 265 4.24 -28.12 21.91
CA ILE A 265 3.65 -28.32 20.57
C ILE A 265 2.70 -29.51 20.55
N LYS A 266 1.74 -29.48 19.62
CA LYS A 266 0.92 -30.61 19.17
C LYS A 266 0.73 -30.52 17.65
N LEU A 267 0.18 -31.57 17.04
CA LEU A 267 -0.19 -31.58 15.62
C LEU A 267 -1.53 -30.85 15.37
#